data_AF-C5LS84-F1
#
_entry.id   AF-C5LS84-F1
#
_cell.length_a   1.000
_cell.length_b   1.000
_cell.length_c   1.000
_cell.angle_alpha   90.00
_cell.angle_beta   90.00
_cell.angle_gamma   90.00
#
_symmetry.space_group_name_H-M   'P 1'
#
loop_
_entity.id
_entity.type
_entity.pdbx_description
1 polymer ?
#
loop_
_entity_poly.entity_id
_entity_poly.type
_entity_poly.pdbx_seq_one_letter_code
_entity_poly.pdbx_strand_id
1 'polypeptide(L)'
;MCFDKTGTLTKTGLDFVGIVRVDAHKPTAQPKLLSFSGGPPTSGMEGLLGPGLALTHTVSVVGAKQRVGHQVELRMVEAAMSLGWVYNSDMSIVEEPAGLGKWEVLKQNAFDHHTMTMSVVIQNMESGEAYVFCKGSHEAVLSRCNFHRGEESAGSDTREVFEGLVVSAAEQYAAEGCYVLAIAARKLSGGSKGRSASRQELESGLSLLGLLLFRNELKPDSKRHIECLKAGGIDSVMITGDSVLTGATVGRKVGIIPRADRVVIGGASAEGTDIEWRDMDSHEIVPETAV
;
A
#
# COMPACT_ATOMS: atom_id res chain seq x y z
N MET A 1 21.39 -7.92 24.30
CA MET A 1 21.17 -6.54 23.84
C MET A 1 19.73 -6.41 23.36
N CYS A 2 19.03 -5.36 23.78
CA CYS A 2 17.65 -5.13 23.39
C CYS A 2 17.59 -4.06 22.29
N PHE A 3 16.77 -4.30 21.28
CA PHE A 3 16.58 -3.42 20.14
C PHE A 3 15.12 -3.00 20.04
N ASP A 4 14.88 -1.71 19.80
CA ASP A 4 13.62 -1.30 19.18
C ASP A 4 13.63 -1.71 17.69
N LYS A 5 12.44 -1.80 17.08
CA LYS A 5 12.30 -2.10 15.66
C LYS A 5 12.34 -0.84 14.80
N THR A 6 11.45 0.12 15.07
CA THR A 6 11.14 1.22 14.16
C THR A 6 12.18 2.33 14.29
N GLY A 7 12.88 2.65 13.20
CA GLY A 7 13.96 3.63 13.24
C GLY A 7 15.28 3.13 13.86
N THR A 8 15.28 1.95 14.51
CA THR A 8 16.49 1.27 14.98
C THR A 8 16.95 0.18 14.00
N LEU A 9 16.20 -0.91 13.84
CA LEU A 9 16.48 -2.00 12.91
C LEU A 9 15.89 -1.76 11.51
N THR A 10 14.79 -1.03 11.45
CA THR A 10 14.19 -0.56 10.20
C THR A 10 14.52 0.91 10.00
N LYS A 11 14.48 1.36 8.74
CA LYS A 11 14.51 2.79 8.43
C LYS A 11 13.32 3.47 9.11
N THR A 12 13.49 4.75 9.45
CA THR A 12 12.35 5.56 9.87
C THR A 12 11.40 5.73 8.69
N GLY A 13 10.17 5.24 8.90
CA GLY A 13 9.10 5.37 7.94
C GLY A 13 8.90 4.21 6.99
N LEU A 14 7.88 4.35 6.16
CA LEU A 14 7.53 3.39 5.12
C LEU A 14 8.40 3.60 3.87
N ASP A 15 8.57 2.57 3.05
CA ASP A 15 9.10 2.61 1.69
C ASP A 15 8.02 2.07 0.74
N PHE A 16 7.93 2.60 -0.47
CA PHE A 16 7.02 2.06 -1.50
C PHE A 16 7.61 0.78 -2.10
N VAL A 17 6.87 -0.32 -2.03
CA VAL A 17 7.33 -1.65 -2.48
C VAL A 17 6.87 -1.91 -3.91
N GLY A 18 5.60 -1.60 -4.21
CA GLY A 18 5.02 -1.94 -5.51
C GLY A 18 3.52 -1.79 -5.56
N ILE A 19 2.95 -2.17 -6.71
CA ILE A 19 1.50 -2.26 -6.90
C ILE A 19 1.13 -3.68 -7.28
N VAL A 20 0.12 -4.22 -6.60
CA VAL A 20 -0.49 -5.49 -6.96
C VAL A 20 -1.68 -5.21 -7.85
N ARG A 21 -1.63 -5.69 -9.10
CA ARG A 21 -2.79 -5.65 -10.00
C ARG A 21 -3.67 -6.88 -9.77
N VAL A 22 -4.96 -6.64 -9.60
CA VAL A 22 -6.00 -7.68 -9.59
C VAL A 22 -6.90 -7.40 -10.79
N ASP A 23 -7.00 -8.37 -11.70
CA ASP A 23 -7.73 -8.19 -12.96
C ASP A 23 -9.21 -8.49 -12.76
N ALA A 24 -10.06 -7.47 -12.84
CA ALA A 24 -11.51 -7.64 -12.72
C ALA A 24 -12.12 -8.42 -13.89
N HIS A 25 -11.47 -8.45 -15.05
CA HIS A 25 -11.89 -9.22 -16.22
C HIS A 25 -11.39 -10.67 -16.19
N LYS A 26 -10.39 -10.95 -15.35
CA LYS A 26 -9.85 -12.29 -15.11
C LYS A 26 -9.71 -12.51 -13.61
N PRO A 27 -10.82 -12.54 -12.85
CA PRO A 27 -10.75 -12.68 -11.40
C PRO A 27 -9.98 -13.95 -11.04
N THR A 28 -10.14 -15.06 -11.76
CA THR A 28 -9.39 -16.29 -11.48
C THR A 28 -7.87 -16.21 -11.69
N ALA A 29 -7.32 -15.11 -12.21
CA ALA A 29 -5.88 -14.94 -12.38
C ALA A 29 -5.21 -14.53 -11.07
N GLN A 30 -4.00 -15.04 -10.82
CA GLN A 30 -3.23 -14.64 -9.65
C GLN A 30 -2.87 -13.14 -9.69
N PRO A 31 -3.00 -12.43 -8.57
CA PRO A 31 -2.55 -11.04 -8.46
C PRO A 31 -1.07 -10.89 -8.87
N LYS A 32 -0.76 -9.85 -9.64
CA LYS A 32 0.60 -9.61 -10.15
C LYS A 32 1.23 -8.42 -9.43
N LEU A 33 2.33 -8.67 -8.72
CA LEU A 33 3.15 -7.61 -8.14
C LEU A 33 4.01 -6.93 -9.22
N LEU A 34 3.82 -5.63 -9.36
CA LEU A 34 4.69 -4.73 -10.11
C LEU A 34 5.66 -4.11 -9.10
N SER A 35 6.90 -4.61 -9.09
CA SER A 35 7.99 -4.04 -8.28
C SER A 35 8.70 -2.94 -9.04
N PHE A 36 9.10 -1.90 -8.31
CA PHE A 36 9.83 -0.75 -8.84
C PHE A 36 11.24 -0.62 -8.25
N SER A 37 11.69 -1.62 -7.49
CA SER A 37 13.06 -1.66 -6.97
C SER A 37 14.03 -2.15 -8.06
N GLY A 38 15.03 -1.32 -8.44
CA GLY A 38 16.22 -1.81 -9.15
C GLY A 38 16.49 -1.27 -10.56
N GLY A 39 15.88 -0.16 -10.98
CA GLY A 39 16.21 0.51 -12.25
C GLY A 39 15.02 1.27 -12.82
N PRO A 40 15.20 2.05 -13.91
CA PRO A 40 14.07 2.64 -14.60
C PRO A 40 13.13 1.52 -15.07
N PRO A 41 11.82 1.62 -14.82
CA PRO A 41 10.87 0.60 -15.22
C PRO A 41 10.95 0.41 -16.73
N THR A 42 11.16 -0.81 -17.20
CA THR A 42 11.24 -1.14 -18.64
C THR A 42 9.89 -1.02 -19.35
N SER A 43 8.82 -0.76 -18.59
CA SER A 43 7.49 -0.36 -19.07
C SER A 43 6.92 0.62 -18.07
N GLY A 44 6.56 1.84 -18.50
CA GLY A 44 5.85 2.80 -17.66
C GLY A 44 4.60 2.17 -17.04
N MET A 45 4.10 2.72 -15.94
CA MET A 45 2.85 2.24 -15.33
C MET A 45 1.73 2.36 -16.37
N GLU A 46 1.29 1.24 -16.94
CA GLU A 46 0.30 1.27 -18.03
C GLU A 46 -1.03 1.88 -17.53
N GLY A 47 -1.63 2.72 -18.37
CA GLY A 47 -2.95 3.30 -18.13
C GLY A 47 -3.01 4.16 -16.87
N LEU A 48 -4.08 4.01 -16.08
CA LEU A 48 -4.39 4.90 -14.96
C LEU A 48 -3.53 4.69 -13.70
N LEU A 49 -2.70 3.64 -13.62
CA LEU A 49 -1.88 3.41 -12.43
C LEU A 49 -0.79 4.46 -12.24
N GLY A 50 -0.19 4.95 -13.32
CA GLY A 50 0.82 6.01 -13.29
C GLY A 50 0.28 7.28 -12.65
N PRO A 51 -0.76 7.89 -13.26
CA PRO A 51 -1.45 9.03 -12.68
C PRO A 51 -1.96 8.77 -11.26
N GLY A 52 -2.49 7.57 -10.98
CA GLY A 52 -2.97 7.20 -9.66
C GLY A 52 -1.89 7.24 -8.58
N LEU A 53 -0.71 6.69 -8.86
CA LEU A 53 0.44 6.75 -7.95
C LEU A 53 0.96 8.19 -7.79
N ALA A 54 1.08 8.92 -8.90
CA ALA A 54 1.72 10.23 -8.91
C ALA A 54 0.84 11.35 -8.32
N LEU A 55 -0.48 11.31 -8.51
CA LEU A 55 -1.34 12.46 -8.21
C LEU A 55 -2.28 12.25 -7.02
N THR A 56 -2.50 11.02 -6.56
CA THR A 56 -3.43 10.74 -5.45
C THR A 56 -2.78 11.03 -4.09
N HIS A 57 -2.50 12.29 -3.81
CA HIS A 57 -1.90 12.76 -2.56
C HIS A 57 -2.33 14.19 -2.21
N THR A 58 -1.98 14.62 -0.99
CA THR A 58 -2.11 16.00 -0.47
C THR A 58 -0.76 16.64 -0.13
N VAL A 59 0.35 15.98 -0.51
CA VAL A 59 1.72 16.50 -0.33
C VAL A 59 1.82 17.93 -0.87
N SER A 60 2.33 18.81 -0.01
CA SER A 60 2.56 20.22 -0.29
C SER A 60 4.05 20.55 -0.17
N VAL A 61 4.48 21.68 -0.71
CA VAL A 61 5.86 22.18 -0.58
C VAL A 61 5.88 23.38 0.37
N VAL A 62 6.73 23.31 1.40
CA VAL A 62 7.00 24.41 2.32
C VAL A 62 8.41 24.96 2.04
N GLY A 63 8.50 26.27 1.85
CA GLY A 63 9.75 26.92 1.43
C GLY A 63 10.15 26.53 0.00
N ALA A 64 11.45 26.57 -0.30
CA ALA A 64 11.92 26.36 -1.67
C ALA A 64 11.95 24.88 -2.13
N LYS A 65 12.00 23.91 -1.20
CA LYS A 65 12.27 22.49 -1.55
C LYS A 65 11.71 21.43 -0.60
N GLN A 66 11.15 21.77 0.57
CA GLN A 66 10.76 20.75 1.55
C GLN A 66 9.33 20.28 1.29
N ARG A 67 9.17 19.01 0.91
CA ARG A 67 7.85 18.37 0.82
C ARG A 67 7.34 17.98 2.20
N VAL A 68 6.08 18.28 2.46
CA VAL A 68 5.39 17.99 3.72
C VAL A 68 4.07 17.30 3.40
N GLY A 69 3.75 16.25 4.14
CA GLY A 69 2.54 15.47 3.96
C GLY A 69 2.60 14.18 4.77
N HIS A 70 1.55 13.39 4.69
CA HIS A 70 1.52 12.09 5.34
C HIS A 70 2.56 11.14 4.71
N GLN A 71 3.21 10.31 5.52
CA GLN A 71 4.39 9.55 5.10
C GLN A 71 4.13 8.62 3.92
N VAL A 72 2.98 7.94 3.89
CA VAL A 72 2.55 7.11 2.75
C VAL A 72 2.56 7.93 1.45
N GLU A 73 2.08 9.16 1.50
CA GLU A 73 1.96 10.01 0.33
C GLU A 73 3.31 10.56 -0.14
N LEU A 74 4.18 10.92 0.81
CA LEU A 74 5.56 11.29 0.49
C LEU A 74 6.26 10.15 -0.26
N ARG A 75 6.05 8.90 0.15
CA ARG A 75 6.63 7.74 -0.54
C ARG A 75 6.01 7.47 -1.90
N MET A 76 4.71 7.73 -2.08
CA MET A 76 4.08 7.66 -3.41
C MET A 76 4.71 8.69 -4.36
N VAL A 77 4.87 9.93 -3.90
CA VAL A 77 5.50 11.01 -4.69
C VAL A 77 6.95 10.67 -5.01
N GLU A 78 7.74 10.22 -4.03
CA GLU A 78 9.13 9.81 -4.24
C GLU A 78 9.25 8.63 -5.22
N ALA A 79 8.36 7.65 -5.10
CA ALA A 79 8.28 6.54 -6.05
C ALA A 79 7.97 7.04 -7.46
N ALA A 80 6.91 7.84 -7.64
CA ALA A 80 6.57 8.43 -8.93
C ALA A 80 7.74 9.24 -9.52
N MET A 81 8.42 10.06 -8.72
CA MET A 81 9.62 10.79 -9.18
C MET A 81 10.74 9.86 -9.63
N SER A 82 10.98 8.75 -8.92
CA SER A 82 11.98 7.75 -9.32
C SER A 82 11.62 7.06 -10.64
N LEU A 83 10.32 7.03 -10.98
CA LEU A 83 9.79 6.54 -12.25
C LEU A 83 9.80 7.62 -13.35
N GLY A 84 10.29 8.82 -13.06
CA GLY A 84 10.46 9.92 -14.03
C GLY A 84 9.33 10.95 -14.04
N TRP A 85 8.37 10.90 -13.11
CA TRP A 85 7.32 11.91 -13.00
C TRP A 85 7.87 13.22 -12.46
N VAL A 86 7.51 14.34 -13.10
CA VAL A 86 8.04 15.66 -12.75
C VAL A 86 6.91 16.55 -12.25
N TYR A 87 7.09 17.10 -11.05
CA TYR A 87 6.10 17.96 -10.39
C TYR A 87 6.52 19.43 -10.56
N ASN A 88 5.55 20.31 -10.77
CA ASN A 88 5.77 21.75 -10.67
C ASN A 88 5.98 22.19 -9.21
N SER A 89 6.26 23.47 -8.99
CA SER A 89 6.66 24.00 -7.67
C SER A 89 5.61 23.86 -6.57
N ASP A 90 4.32 23.87 -6.92
CA ASP A 90 3.21 23.80 -5.97
C ASP A 90 2.51 22.43 -5.95
N MET A 91 3.06 21.43 -6.66
CA MET A 91 2.53 20.08 -6.79
C MET A 91 1.14 20.00 -7.47
N SER A 92 0.63 21.09 -8.05
CA SER A 92 -0.68 21.11 -8.72
C SER A 92 -0.63 20.57 -10.15
N ILE A 93 0.56 20.52 -10.76
CA ILE A 93 0.75 20.02 -12.12
C ILE A 93 1.87 18.99 -12.15
N VAL A 94 1.62 17.87 -12.80
CA VAL A 94 2.57 16.76 -12.92
C VAL A 94 2.70 16.33 -14.38
N GLU A 95 3.94 16.24 -14.83
CA GLU A 95 4.32 15.78 -16.17
C GLU A 95 4.70 14.30 -16.11
N GLU A 96 4.10 13.52 -17.01
CA GLU A 96 4.32 12.10 -17.16
C GLU A 96 5.69 11.83 -17.82
N PRO A 97 6.38 10.72 -17.48
CA PRO A 97 7.66 10.37 -18.08
C PRO A 97 7.59 10.35 -19.61
N ALA A 98 8.70 10.70 -20.26
CA ALA A 98 8.82 10.79 -21.72
C ALA A 98 7.86 11.80 -22.40
N GLY A 99 7.23 12.70 -21.63
CA GLY A 99 6.33 13.72 -22.17
C GLY A 99 5.02 13.15 -22.70
N LEU A 100 4.55 12.01 -22.17
CA LEU A 100 3.33 11.33 -22.61
C LEU A 100 2.04 12.08 -22.22
N GLY A 101 2.12 13.00 -21.27
CA GLY A 101 0.99 13.81 -20.85
C GLY A 101 1.32 14.73 -19.69
N LYS A 102 0.44 15.71 -19.49
CA LYS A 102 0.51 16.67 -18.39
C LYS A 102 -0.83 16.71 -17.66
N TRP A 103 -0.77 16.62 -16.35
CA TRP A 103 -1.95 16.44 -15.50
C TRP A 103 -2.07 17.58 -14.49
N GLU A 104 -3.24 18.18 -14.39
CA GLU A 104 -3.59 19.21 -13.40
C GLU A 104 -4.45 18.60 -12.29
N VAL A 105 -4.12 18.89 -11.04
CA VAL A 105 -4.96 18.57 -9.88
C VAL A 105 -6.05 19.64 -9.73
N LEU A 106 -7.29 19.25 -9.98
CA LEU A 106 -8.45 20.13 -9.93
C LEU A 106 -9.08 20.23 -8.54
N LYS A 107 -9.00 19.16 -7.75
CA LYS A 107 -9.58 19.09 -6.40
C LYS A 107 -8.91 17.99 -5.59
N GLN A 108 -8.73 18.23 -4.30
CA GLN A 108 -8.28 17.23 -3.33
C GLN A 108 -9.31 17.15 -2.19
N ASN A 109 -9.77 15.95 -1.89
CA ASN A 109 -10.47 15.65 -0.64
C ASN A 109 -9.44 14.92 0.24
N ALA A 110 -9.00 15.58 1.31
CA ALA A 110 -8.04 15.03 2.25
C ALA A 110 -8.55 13.75 2.91
N PHE A 111 -7.63 12.99 3.51
CA PHE A 111 -7.99 11.78 4.23
C PHE A 111 -9.01 12.08 5.33
N ASP A 112 -10.04 11.24 5.41
CA ASP A 112 -11.09 11.34 6.41
C ASP A 112 -11.23 10.00 7.14
N HIS A 113 -11.18 10.06 8.47
CA HIS A 113 -11.17 8.87 9.32
C HIS A 113 -12.50 8.12 9.33
N HIS A 114 -13.63 8.76 9.00
CA HIS A 114 -14.92 8.08 8.96
C HIS A 114 -15.07 7.25 7.68
N THR A 115 -14.60 7.80 6.56
CA THR A 115 -14.66 7.17 5.25
C THR A 115 -13.48 6.24 4.98
N MET A 116 -12.38 6.41 5.72
CA MET A 116 -11.09 5.72 5.54
C MET A 116 -10.51 5.85 4.13
N THR A 117 -10.83 6.96 3.46
CA THR A 117 -10.39 7.27 2.10
C THR A 117 -9.83 8.67 1.99
N MET A 118 -9.18 8.95 0.87
CA MET A 118 -8.98 10.28 0.31
C MET A 118 -9.23 10.21 -1.20
N SER A 119 -9.43 11.35 -1.87
CA SER A 119 -9.61 11.36 -3.32
C SER A 119 -9.05 12.61 -3.97
N VAL A 120 -8.63 12.50 -5.23
CA VAL A 120 -8.26 13.65 -6.06
C VAL A 120 -9.04 13.63 -7.36
N VAL A 121 -9.33 14.82 -7.88
CA VAL A 121 -9.80 15.01 -9.25
C VAL A 121 -8.64 15.57 -10.04
N ILE A 122 -8.31 14.91 -11.14
CA ILE A 122 -7.25 15.33 -12.06
C ILE A 122 -7.80 15.51 -13.46
N GLN A 123 -7.12 16.32 -14.26
CA GLN A 123 -7.41 16.48 -15.69
C GLN A 123 -6.13 16.44 -16.51
N ASN A 124 -6.15 15.69 -17.60
CA ASN A 124 -5.12 15.75 -18.61
C ASN A 124 -5.26 17.07 -19.38
N MET A 125 -4.22 17.89 -19.38
CA MET A 125 -4.24 19.24 -19.95
C MET A 125 -4.32 19.25 -21.48
N GLU A 126 -3.96 18.15 -22.14
CA GLU A 126 -3.96 18.06 -23.62
C GLU A 126 -5.28 17.51 -24.15
N SER A 127 -5.72 16.37 -23.63
CA SER A 127 -6.97 15.72 -24.05
C SER A 127 -8.23 16.29 -23.37
N GLY A 128 -8.06 17.02 -22.26
CA GLY A 128 -9.17 17.51 -21.43
C GLY A 128 -9.86 16.41 -20.62
N GLU A 129 -9.40 15.16 -20.70
CA GLU A 129 -9.99 14.05 -19.94
C GLU A 129 -9.78 14.23 -18.44
N ALA A 130 -10.86 14.06 -17.67
CA ALA A 130 -10.81 14.17 -16.22
C ALA A 130 -11.13 12.84 -15.55
N TYR A 131 -10.46 12.60 -14.43
CA TYR A 131 -10.60 11.39 -13.64
C TYR A 131 -10.70 11.76 -12.16
N VAL A 132 -11.45 10.98 -11.41
CA VAL A 132 -11.34 10.92 -9.96
C VAL A 132 -10.54 9.69 -9.59
N PHE A 133 -9.59 9.85 -8.68
CA PHE A 133 -8.86 8.78 -8.03
C PHE A 133 -9.22 8.76 -6.55
N CYS A 134 -9.37 7.57 -5.99
CA CYS A 134 -9.61 7.37 -4.57
C CYS A 134 -8.63 6.31 -4.05
N LYS A 135 -8.00 6.60 -2.92
CA LYS A 135 -7.19 5.61 -2.19
C LYS A 135 -7.62 5.54 -0.74
N GLY A 136 -7.46 4.37 -0.12
CA GLY A 136 -7.88 4.11 1.25
C GLY A 136 -7.65 2.68 1.66
N SER A 137 -8.27 2.25 2.76
CA SER A 137 -8.31 0.82 3.10
C SER A 137 -8.93 0.03 1.96
N HIS A 138 -8.53 -1.23 1.80
CA HIS A 138 -8.98 -2.04 0.67
C HIS A 138 -10.48 -2.29 0.73
N GLU A 139 -11.04 -2.50 1.92
CA GLU A 139 -12.47 -2.64 2.18
C GLU A 139 -13.23 -1.34 1.86
N ALA A 140 -12.71 -0.20 2.33
CA ALA A 140 -13.35 1.10 2.09
C ALA A 140 -13.40 1.44 0.60
N VAL A 141 -12.32 1.19 -0.15
CA VAL A 141 -12.29 1.43 -1.59
C VAL A 141 -13.16 0.43 -2.35
N LEU A 142 -13.11 -0.87 -2.01
CA LEU A 142 -13.93 -1.89 -2.66
C LEU A 142 -15.44 -1.59 -2.51
N SER A 143 -15.89 -1.12 -1.35
CA SER A 143 -17.29 -0.73 -1.12
C SER A 143 -17.80 0.38 -2.06
N ARG A 144 -16.87 1.14 -2.68
CA ARG A 144 -17.13 2.25 -3.60
C ARG A 144 -16.97 1.86 -5.07
N CYS A 145 -16.47 0.65 -5.35
CA CYS A 145 -16.25 0.18 -6.69
C CYS A 145 -17.55 -0.33 -7.33
N ASN A 146 -17.79 0.03 -8.58
CA ASN A 146 -18.79 -0.61 -9.41
C ASN A 146 -18.22 -1.89 -10.02
N PHE A 147 -18.97 -2.98 -9.92
CA PHE A 147 -18.67 -4.26 -10.56
C PHE A 147 -19.50 -4.46 -11.85
N HIS A 148 -20.10 -3.39 -12.37
CA HIS A 148 -20.96 -3.45 -13.55
C HIS A 148 -20.16 -3.51 -14.85
N ARG A 149 -19.80 -4.75 -15.22
CA ARG A 149 -20.09 -5.39 -16.52
C ARG A 149 -19.82 -4.56 -17.78
N GLY A 150 -18.69 -4.82 -18.43
CA GLY A 150 -18.65 -4.83 -19.89
C GLY A 150 -19.46 -6.05 -20.35
N GLU A 151 -20.64 -5.79 -20.93
CA GLU A 151 -21.58 -6.76 -21.49
C GLU A 151 -22.12 -7.84 -20.54
N GLU A 152 -23.43 -7.88 -20.38
CA GLU A 152 -24.08 -9.12 -20.78
C GLU A 152 -23.90 -10.44 -19.96
N SER A 153 -23.08 -10.62 -18.89
CA SER A 153 -23.37 -11.46 -17.66
C SER A 153 -22.22 -11.64 -16.65
N ALA A 154 -22.17 -10.82 -15.59
CA ALA A 154 -21.43 -11.17 -14.37
C ALA A 154 -22.45 -11.26 -13.22
N GLY A 155 -22.75 -12.49 -12.77
CA GLY A 155 -23.61 -12.72 -11.61
C GLY A 155 -22.97 -12.21 -10.31
N SER A 156 -23.71 -12.27 -9.19
CA SER A 156 -23.20 -12.03 -7.83
C SER A 156 -21.87 -12.75 -7.57
N ASP A 157 -21.75 -13.97 -8.09
CA ASP A 157 -20.61 -14.86 -7.89
C ASP A 157 -19.30 -14.27 -8.43
N THR A 158 -19.33 -13.48 -9.52
CA THR A 158 -18.11 -12.87 -10.08
C THR A 158 -17.58 -11.74 -9.21
N ARG A 159 -18.49 -10.98 -8.58
CA ARG A 159 -18.14 -9.91 -7.65
C ARG A 159 -17.52 -10.50 -6.38
N GLU A 160 -18.19 -11.46 -5.76
CA GLU A 160 -17.71 -12.10 -4.53
C GLU A 160 -16.35 -12.76 -4.73
N VAL A 161 -16.14 -13.45 -5.85
CA VAL A 161 -14.84 -14.04 -6.19
C VAL A 161 -13.76 -12.96 -6.31
N PHE A 162 -14.03 -11.87 -7.05
CA PHE A 162 -13.06 -10.79 -7.20
C PHE A 162 -12.74 -10.07 -5.89
N GLU A 163 -13.76 -9.72 -5.09
CA GLU A 163 -13.57 -9.11 -3.78
C GLU A 163 -12.76 -10.04 -2.87
N GLY A 164 -13.07 -11.34 -2.84
CA GLY A 164 -12.32 -12.34 -2.09
C GLY A 164 -10.85 -12.43 -2.50
N LEU A 165 -10.54 -12.30 -3.79
CA LEU A 165 -9.15 -12.27 -4.27
C LEU A 165 -8.40 -11.01 -3.88
N VAL A 166 -9.06 -9.85 -3.90
CA VAL A 166 -8.45 -8.59 -3.45
C VAL A 166 -8.16 -8.64 -1.95
N VAL A 167 -9.11 -9.13 -1.15
CA VAL A 167 -8.95 -9.31 0.30
C VAL A 167 -7.83 -10.30 0.59
N SER A 168 -7.85 -11.48 -0.04
CA SER A 168 -6.80 -12.49 0.13
C SER A 168 -5.41 -11.96 -0.24
N ALA A 169 -5.29 -11.19 -1.33
CA ALA A 169 -4.02 -10.56 -1.70
C ALA A 169 -3.58 -9.52 -0.64
N ALA A 170 -4.50 -8.70 -0.15
CA ALA A 170 -4.20 -7.71 0.88
C ALA A 170 -3.73 -8.37 2.19
N GLU A 171 -4.43 -9.43 2.63
CA GLU A 171 -4.07 -10.20 3.82
C GLU A 171 -2.71 -10.89 3.67
N GLN A 172 -2.43 -11.49 2.51
CA GLN A 172 -1.13 -12.09 2.22
C GLN A 172 0.00 -11.07 2.37
N TYR A 173 -0.11 -9.91 1.73
CA TYR A 173 0.95 -8.89 1.83
C TYR A 173 1.02 -8.25 3.22
N ALA A 174 -0.10 -8.13 3.93
CA ALA A 174 -0.12 -7.70 5.33
C ALA A 174 0.66 -8.67 6.23
N ALA A 175 0.46 -9.99 6.04
CA ALA A 175 1.22 -11.02 6.75
C ALA A 175 2.73 -10.96 6.45
N GLU A 176 3.12 -10.53 5.25
CA GLU A 176 4.52 -10.26 4.88
C GLU A 176 5.09 -8.93 5.43
N GLY A 177 4.29 -8.22 6.24
CA GLY A 177 4.65 -6.97 6.90
C GLY A 177 4.48 -5.73 6.04
N CYS A 178 3.69 -5.80 4.97
CA CYS A 178 3.34 -4.63 4.17
C CYS A 178 2.13 -3.90 4.76
N TYR A 179 2.19 -2.57 4.75
CA TYR A 179 1.02 -1.72 4.83
C TYR A 179 0.35 -1.66 3.45
N VAL A 180 -0.92 -2.07 3.37
CA VAL A 180 -1.65 -2.25 2.11
C VAL A 180 -2.77 -1.21 2.00
N LEU A 181 -2.80 -0.49 0.89
CA LEU A 181 -3.93 0.38 0.52
C LEU A 181 -4.49 -0.05 -0.83
N ALA A 182 -5.78 0.19 -1.07
CA ALA A 182 -6.32 0.10 -2.42
C ALA A 182 -6.33 1.47 -3.10
N ILE A 183 -6.25 1.45 -4.42
CA ILE A 183 -6.49 2.62 -5.27
C ILE A 183 -7.46 2.26 -6.38
N ALA A 184 -8.42 3.15 -6.61
CA ALA A 184 -9.46 3.02 -7.64
C ALA A 184 -9.63 4.34 -8.37
N ALA A 185 -10.18 4.28 -9.59
CA ALA A 185 -10.43 5.48 -10.38
C ALA A 185 -11.74 5.39 -11.17
N ARG A 186 -12.25 6.54 -11.58
CA ARG A 186 -13.37 6.66 -12.51
C ARG A 186 -13.17 7.87 -13.43
N LYS A 187 -13.47 7.69 -14.71
CA LYS A 187 -13.51 8.79 -15.69
C LYS A 187 -14.73 9.69 -15.44
N LEU A 188 -14.53 11.00 -15.45
CA LEU A 188 -15.60 11.98 -15.25
C LEU A 188 -16.18 12.45 -16.59
N SER A 189 -17.51 12.44 -16.70
CA SER A 189 -18.22 12.98 -17.87
C SER A 189 -18.29 14.52 -17.78
N GLY A 190 -17.29 15.20 -18.36
CA GLY A 190 -17.20 16.66 -18.44
C GLY A 190 -16.20 17.27 -17.46
N GLY A 191 -15.04 17.72 -17.97
CA GLY A 191 -13.85 18.07 -17.18
C GLY A 191 -14.05 19.10 -16.05
N SER A 192 -14.95 20.07 -16.23
CA SER A 192 -15.22 21.11 -15.22
C SER A 192 -16.15 20.68 -14.08
N LYS A 193 -16.93 19.60 -14.23
CA LYS A 193 -17.89 19.14 -13.21
C LYS A 193 -17.22 18.55 -11.96
N GLY A 194 -16.00 18.02 -12.10
CA GLY A 194 -15.28 17.43 -10.97
C GLY A 194 -14.87 18.43 -9.89
N ARG A 195 -14.72 19.72 -10.22
CA ARG A 195 -14.34 20.77 -9.25
C ARG A 195 -15.45 21.02 -8.20
N SER A 196 -16.72 21.01 -8.62
CA SER A 196 -17.85 21.32 -7.75
C SER A 196 -18.54 20.09 -7.15
N ALA A 197 -18.32 18.89 -7.69
CA ALA A 197 -18.92 17.66 -7.20
C ALA A 197 -18.57 17.39 -5.73
N SER A 198 -19.55 16.87 -4.97
CA SER A 198 -19.35 16.45 -3.58
C SER A 198 -18.41 15.25 -3.50
N ARG A 199 -17.81 15.05 -2.32
CA ARG A 199 -16.96 13.88 -2.07
C ARG A 199 -17.70 12.56 -2.28
N GLN A 200 -18.95 12.46 -1.82
CA GLN A 200 -19.77 11.26 -1.97
C GLN A 200 -20.05 10.94 -3.44
N GLU A 201 -20.36 11.95 -4.25
CA GLU A 201 -20.52 11.77 -5.69
C GLU A 201 -19.22 11.30 -6.33
N LEU A 202 -18.09 11.93 -5.99
CA LEU A 202 -16.77 11.64 -6.53
C LEU A 202 -16.27 10.23 -6.19
N GLU A 203 -16.44 9.80 -4.94
CA GLU A 203 -16.00 8.49 -4.43
C GLU A 203 -17.01 7.37 -4.66
N SER A 204 -17.94 7.52 -5.62
CA SER A 204 -18.88 6.46 -5.98
C SER A 204 -18.53 5.81 -7.32
N GLY A 205 -18.94 4.56 -7.51
CA GLY A 205 -18.89 3.87 -8.79
C GLY A 205 -17.50 3.76 -9.44
N LEU A 206 -16.49 3.55 -8.62
CA LEU A 206 -15.09 3.50 -9.03
C LEU A 206 -14.74 2.15 -9.69
N SER A 207 -13.61 2.08 -10.37
CA SER A 207 -13.00 0.82 -10.81
C SER A 207 -11.69 0.61 -10.06
N LEU A 208 -11.52 -0.54 -9.41
CA LEU A 208 -10.28 -0.86 -8.71
C LEU A 208 -9.13 -0.90 -9.71
N LEU A 209 -8.02 -0.23 -9.39
CA LEU A 209 -6.81 -0.27 -10.20
C LEU A 209 -5.76 -1.23 -9.62
N GLY A 210 -5.70 -1.36 -8.28
CA GLY A 210 -4.80 -2.29 -7.60
C GLY A 210 -4.59 -1.97 -6.13
N LEU A 211 -3.65 -2.70 -5.51
CA LEU A 211 -3.20 -2.49 -4.13
C LEU A 211 -1.82 -1.84 -4.12
N LEU A 212 -1.67 -0.74 -3.39
CA LEU A 212 -0.41 -0.07 -3.11
C LEU A 212 0.23 -0.73 -1.89
N LEU A 213 1.48 -1.19 -2.03
CA LEU A 213 2.23 -1.83 -0.97
C LEU A 213 3.31 -0.90 -0.42
N PHE A 214 3.35 -0.76 0.90
CA PHE A 214 4.38 -0.03 1.61
C PHE A 214 4.98 -0.90 2.70
N ARG A 215 6.26 -0.73 3.04
CA ARG A 215 6.88 -1.51 4.12
C ARG A 215 7.98 -0.72 4.80
N ASN A 216 8.15 -0.89 6.11
CA ASN A 216 9.34 -0.42 6.81
C ASN A 216 10.52 -1.32 6.41
N GLU A 217 11.36 -0.87 5.47
CA GLU A 217 12.53 -1.66 5.07
C GLU A 217 13.59 -1.66 6.17
N LEU A 218 14.38 -2.74 6.20
CA LEU A 218 15.53 -2.83 7.09
C LEU A 218 16.55 -1.76 6.77
N LYS A 219 17.31 -1.30 7.78
CA LYS A 219 18.55 -0.59 7.46
C LYS A 219 19.53 -1.58 6.82
N PRO A 220 20.29 -1.15 5.81
CA PRO A 220 21.16 -2.05 5.03
C PRO A 220 22.21 -2.77 5.90
N ASP A 221 22.55 -2.20 7.05
CA ASP A 221 23.56 -2.68 8.00
C ASP A 221 22.98 -3.47 9.18
N SER A 222 21.67 -3.45 9.41
CA SER A 222 21.05 -4.07 10.60
C SER A 222 21.35 -5.56 10.72
N LYS A 223 21.18 -6.32 9.64
CA LYS A 223 21.47 -7.76 9.63
C LYS A 223 22.93 -8.04 10.00
N ARG A 224 23.86 -7.32 9.38
CA ARG A 224 25.30 -7.47 9.65
C ARG A 224 25.63 -7.20 11.12
N HIS A 225 25.04 -6.17 11.71
CA HIS A 225 25.30 -5.84 13.11
C HIS A 225 24.74 -6.88 14.08
N ILE A 226 23.54 -7.42 13.82
CA ILE A 226 22.99 -8.54 14.60
C ILE A 226 23.88 -9.78 14.49
N GLU A 227 24.36 -10.12 13.29
CA GLU A 227 25.29 -11.24 13.07
C GLU A 227 26.60 -11.05 13.85
N CYS A 228 27.18 -9.85 13.85
CA CYS A 228 28.38 -9.55 14.63
C CYS A 228 28.16 -9.72 16.14
N LEU A 229 27.02 -9.27 16.67
CA LEU A 229 26.68 -9.44 18.09
C LEU A 229 26.56 -10.92 18.45
N LYS A 230 25.87 -11.69 17.61
CA LYS A 230 25.71 -13.13 17.80
C LYS A 230 27.05 -13.86 17.75
N ALA A 231 27.92 -13.52 16.80
CA ALA A 231 29.28 -14.07 16.71
C ALA A 231 30.14 -13.73 17.94
N GLY A 232 29.88 -12.59 18.58
CA GLY A 232 30.50 -12.18 19.84
C GLY A 232 29.87 -12.80 21.09
N GLY A 233 28.90 -13.72 20.97
CA GLY A 233 28.22 -14.35 22.09
C GLY A 233 27.22 -13.43 22.81
N ILE A 234 26.72 -12.39 22.14
CA ILE A 234 25.72 -11.47 22.69
C ILE A 234 24.35 -11.79 22.08
N ASP A 235 23.44 -12.28 22.92
CA ASP A 235 22.05 -12.50 22.51
C ASP A 235 21.35 -11.18 22.19
N SER A 236 20.53 -11.18 21.15
CA SER A 236 19.76 -10.00 20.70
C SER A 236 18.28 -10.24 20.87
N VAL A 237 17.56 -9.28 21.45
CA VAL A 237 16.11 -9.32 21.67
C VAL A 237 15.48 -8.08 21.03
N MET A 238 14.31 -8.22 20.41
CA MET A 238 13.53 -7.10 19.88
C MET A 238 12.37 -6.78 20.80
N ILE A 239 12.16 -5.49 21.09
CA ILE A 239 11.01 -4.97 21.83
C ILE A 239 10.32 -3.96 20.89
N THR A 240 9.07 -4.18 20.52
CA THR A 240 8.37 -3.33 19.55
C THR A 240 6.89 -3.19 19.88
N GLY A 241 6.29 -2.06 19.51
CA GLY A 241 4.85 -1.82 19.60
C GLY A 241 4.07 -2.15 18.32
N ASP A 242 4.74 -2.62 17.27
CA ASP A 242 4.09 -3.07 16.04
C ASP A 242 3.39 -4.42 16.24
N SER A 243 2.59 -4.86 15.26
CA SER A 243 1.94 -6.17 15.30
C SER A 243 2.96 -7.31 15.49
N VAL A 244 2.54 -8.38 16.16
CA VAL A 244 3.41 -9.54 16.44
C VAL A 244 3.98 -10.14 15.14
N LEU A 245 3.16 -10.24 14.09
CA LEU A 245 3.57 -10.76 12.78
C LEU A 245 4.65 -9.89 12.13
N THR A 246 4.51 -8.56 12.22
CA THR A 246 5.53 -7.61 11.74
C THR A 246 6.83 -7.78 12.51
N GLY A 247 6.76 -7.88 13.85
CA GLY A 247 7.92 -8.08 14.73
C GLY A 247 8.67 -9.37 14.40
N ALA A 248 7.96 -10.50 14.31
CA ALA A 248 8.54 -11.80 13.99
C ALA A 248 9.15 -11.83 12.57
N THR A 249 8.48 -11.24 11.58
CA THR A 249 9.00 -11.13 10.22
C THR A 249 10.30 -10.33 10.18
N VAL A 250 10.37 -9.18 10.86
CA VAL A 250 11.61 -8.40 10.96
C VAL A 250 12.68 -9.18 11.71
N GLY A 251 12.32 -9.84 12.82
CA GLY A 251 13.23 -10.66 13.62
C GLY A 251 13.91 -11.76 12.82
N ARG A 252 13.14 -12.47 11.97
CA ARG A 252 13.67 -13.47 11.03
C ARG A 252 14.56 -12.84 9.95
N LYS A 253 14.20 -11.68 9.40
CA LYS A 253 14.99 -11.02 8.34
C LYS A 253 16.35 -10.51 8.84
N VAL A 254 16.43 -9.96 10.06
CA VAL A 254 17.69 -9.47 10.65
C VAL A 254 18.51 -10.57 11.34
N GLY A 255 17.93 -11.75 11.54
CA GLY A 255 18.62 -12.89 12.16
C GLY A 255 18.57 -12.92 13.70
N ILE A 256 17.68 -12.13 14.32
CA ILE A 256 17.34 -12.26 15.74
C ILE A 256 16.65 -13.62 15.97
N ILE A 257 15.70 -13.96 15.10
CA ILE A 257 15.05 -15.27 15.08
C ILE A 257 15.71 -16.10 13.98
N PRO A 258 16.37 -17.22 14.30
CA PRO A 258 16.89 -18.13 13.28
C PRO A 258 15.78 -18.66 12.38
N ARG A 259 16.07 -18.84 11.09
CA ARG A 259 15.06 -19.32 10.11
C ARG A 259 14.49 -20.71 10.42
N ALA A 260 15.29 -21.55 11.07
CA ALA A 260 14.88 -22.91 11.42
C ALA A 260 14.04 -22.97 12.69
N ASP A 261 13.98 -21.87 13.44
CA ASP A 261 13.31 -21.85 14.74
C ASP A 261 11.80 -21.64 14.52
N ARG A 262 11.04 -22.46 15.23
CA ARG A 262 9.59 -22.35 15.32
C ARG A 262 9.24 -21.07 16.07
N VAL A 263 8.23 -20.34 15.59
CA VAL A 263 7.70 -19.15 16.26
C VAL A 263 6.28 -19.44 16.69
N VAL A 264 6.01 -19.29 17.99
CA VAL A 264 4.68 -19.44 18.57
C VAL A 264 4.22 -18.08 19.09
N ILE A 265 3.00 -17.70 18.75
CA ILE A 265 2.37 -16.42 19.09
C ILE A 265 1.31 -16.69 20.17
N GLY A 266 1.45 -16.03 21.31
CA GLY A 266 0.43 -16.01 22.36
C GLY A 266 -0.54 -14.85 22.15
N GLY A 267 -1.85 -15.13 22.19
CA GLY A 267 -2.92 -14.14 22.16
C GLY A 267 -3.99 -14.45 23.19
N ALA A 268 -4.85 -13.48 23.48
CA ALA A 268 -6.03 -13.76 24.30
C ALA A 268 -6.98 -14.71 23.54
N SER A 269 -7.48 -15.73 24.21
CA SER A 269 -8.55 -16.60 23.70
C SER A 269 -9.81 -15.81 23.38
N ALA A 270 -10.71 -16.38 22.57
CA ALA A 270 -11.98 -15.75 22.21
C ALA A 270 -12.86 -15.41 23.43
N GLU A 271 -12.72 -16.16 24.52
CA GLU A 271 -13.42 -15.92 25.80
C GLU A 271 -12.67 -14.93 26.72
N GLY A 272 -11.42 -14.61 26.39
CA GLY A 272 -10.62 -13.58 27.07
C GLY A 272 -10.03 -13.98 28.42
N THR A 273 -10.22 -15.22 28.88
CA THR A 273 -9.75 -15.72 30.18
C THR A 273 -8.37 -16.37 30.12
N ASP A 274 -8.04 -17.00 28.99
CA ASP A 274 -6.81 -17.77 28.81
C ASP A 274 -5.97 -17.28 27.63
N ILE A 275 -4.68 -17.64 27.62
CA ILE A 275 -3.77 -17.41 26.50
C ILE A 275 -3.87 -18.60 25.54
N GLU A 276 -4.19 -18.30 24.28
CA GLU A 276 -4.12 -19.26 23.19
C GLU A 276 -2.80 -19.09 22.45
N TRP A 277 -2.07 -20.18 22.28
CA TRP A 277 -0.82 -20.21 21.55
C TRP A 277 -1.06 -20.72 20.14
N ARG A 278 -0.54 -20.03 19.13
CA ARG A 278 -0.64 -20.45 17.73
C ARG A 278 0.72 -20.45 17.07
N ASP A 279 0.96 -21.48 16.28
CA ASP A 279 2.14 -21.52 15.43
C ASP A 279 2.02 -20.46 14.33
N MET A 280 3.06 -19.66 14.16
CA MET A 280 3.01 -18.52 13.24
C MET A 280 2.88 -18.94 11.77
N ASP A 281 3.46 -20.08 11.39
CA ASP A 281 3.55 -20.50 9.98
C ASP A 281 2.36 -21.38 9.58
N SER A 282 1.89 -22.26 10.47
CA SER A 282 0.76 -23.18 10.22
C SER A 282 -0.58 -22.68 10.75
N HIS A 283 -0.60 -21.67 11.62
CA HIS A 283 -1.79 -21.15 12.31
C HIS A 283 -2.48 -22.14 13.26
N GLU A 284 -1.90 -23.32 13.46
CA GLU A 284 -2.43 -24.35 14.35
C GLU A 284 -2.30 -23.93 15.82
N ILE A 285 -3.29 -24.29 16.63
CA ILE A 285 -3.25 -24.10 18.09
C ILE A 285 -2.20 -25.05 18.67
N VAL A 286 -1.34 -24.50 19.51
CA VAL A 286 -0.23 -25.20 20.16
C VAL A 286 -0.58 -25.37 21.63
N PRO A 287 -0.48 -26.58 22.20
CA PRO A 287 -0.65 -26.73 23.64
C PRO A 287 0.50 -26.03 24.37
N GLU A 288 0.23 -25.43 25.53
CA GLU A 288 1.22 -24.69 26.32
C GLU A 288 2.46 -25.54 26.67
N THR A 289 2.30 -26.86 26.82
CA THR A 289 3.41 -27.80 27.06
C THR A 289 4.38 -27.98 25.88
N ALA A 290 4.04 -27.46 24.70
CA ALA A 290 4.82 -27.55 23.46
C ALA A 290 5.31 -26.18 22.96
N VAL A 291 5.18 -25.15 23.80
CA VAL A 291 5.77 -23.81 23.62
C VAL A 291 7.17 -23.81 24.24
#